data_AF-A0A1I6X494-F1
#
_entry.id   AF-A0A1I6X494-F1
#
_cell.length_a   1.000
_cell.length_b   1.000
_cell.length_c   1.000
_cell.angle_alpha   90.00
_cell.angle_beta   90.00
_cell.angle_gamma   90.00
#
_symmetry.space_group_name_H-M   'P 1'
#
loop_
_entity.id
_entity.type
_entity.pdbx_description
1 polymer ?
#
loop_
_entity_poly.entity_id
_entity_poly.type
_entity_poly.pdbx_seq_one_letter_code
_entity_poly.pdbx_strand_id
1 'polypeptide(L)'
;MADWTPTHAARRVELARALLRESAGDPAAEATALHLLRCALTETVQADEAAAVSRRFTELATRRGDGDLLQLDAWWSAGMALARGDAVEARWLADAAVREAPTTSPAAADVTRMSRQTIEGIAAWHERRMGSLVPEIVDLAATVDASWLAILALAHAQAGRREQAQAVVERWLTLPAHGAREPVQTVLLADTALELGDRDLAAPLLPALEGYGDTVVVLWAGTTVLGPTALYRGGVLGLLGRPGAEAELRRALEVCDAFGFAPFADRARALLGRYR
;
A
#
# COMPACT_ATOMS: atom_id res chain seq x y z
N MET A 1 -1.50 21.49 -0.90
CA MET A 1 -1.23 20.06 -0.61
C MET A 1 -2.59 19.42 -0.36
N ALA A 2 -2.87 18.25 -0.94
CA ALA A 2 -4.12 17.55 -0.67
C ALA A 2 -3.92 16.72 0.60
N ASP A 3 -4.66 17.04 1.65
CA ASP A 3 -4.61 16.28 2.90
C ASP A 3 -5.28 14.91 2.69
N TRP A 4 -4.77 13.86 3.34
CA TRP A 4 -5.38 12.54 3.26
C TRP A 4 -6.40 12.36 4.38
N THR A 5 -7.57 12.96 4.21
CA THR A 5 -8.68 12.84 5.17
C THR A 5 -9.84 12.06 4.55
N PRO A 6 -10.78 11.53 5.35
CA PRO A 6 -11.98 10.87 4.83
C PRO A 6 -12.75 11.74 3.82
N THR A 7 -12.78 13.06 4.04
CA THR A 7 -13.40 14.02 3.10
C THR A 7 -12.67 14.04 1.76
N HIS A 8 -11.34 14.09 1.76
CA HIS A 8 -10.56 14.06 0.53
C HIS A 8 -10.64 12.70 -0.18
N ALA A 9 -10.69 11.59 0.57
CA ALA A 9 -10.90 10.25 0.02
C ALA A 9 -12.25 10.13 -0.69
N ALA A 10 -13.34 10.58 -0.04
CA ALA A 10 -14.67 10.65 -0.66
C ALA A 10 -14.66 11.53 -1.92
N ARG A 11 -13.98 12.68 -1.86
CA ARG A 11 -13.85 13.58 -3.01
C ARG A 11 -13.10 12.94 -4.18
N ARG A 12 -12.10 12.09 -3.94
CA ARG A 12 -11.43 11.32 -5.02
C ARG A 12 -12.40 10.40 -5.75
N VAL A 13 -13.33 9.74 -5.04
CA VAL A 13 -14.37 8.92 -5.66
C VAL A 13 -15.28 9.79 -6.54
N GLU A 14 -15.73 10.94 -6.05
CA GLU A 14 -16.57 11.86 -6.82
C GLU A 14 -15.88 12.35 -8.10
N LEU A 15 -14.60 12.73 -7.99
CA LEU A 15 -13.79 13.19 -9.11
C LEU A 15 -13.57 12.06 -10.13
N ALA A 16 -13.23 10.85 -9.68
CA ALA A 16 -13.05 9.70 -10.58
C ALA A 16 -14.36 9.33 -11.29
N ARG A 17 -15.52 9.41 -10.61
CA ARG A 17 -16.83 9.24 -11.22
C ARG A 17 -17.16 10.34 -12.24
N ALA A 18 -16.76 11.59 -11.97
CA ALA A 18 -16.93 12.68 -12.93
C ALA A 18 -16.09 12.46 -14.19
N LEU A 19 -14.79 12.15 -14.00
CA LEU A 19 -13.88 11.81 -15.09
C LEU A 19 -14.42 10.67 -15.96
N LEU A 20 -14.99 9.62 -15.33
CA LEU A 20 -15.56 8.48 -16.06
C LEU A 20 -16.79 8.85 -16.89
N ARG A 21 -17.60 9.82 -16.44
CA ARG A 21 -18.74 10.32 -17.23
C ARG A 21 -18.27 11.18 -18.39
N GLU A 22 -17.26 12.00 -18.15
CA GLU A 22 -16.70 12.94 -19.13
C GLU A 22 -15.83 12.26 -20.19
N SER A 23 -15.27 11.08 -19.89
CA SER A 23 -14.45 10.29 -20.81
C SER A 23 -15.26 9.53 -21.87
N ALA A 24 -16.57 9.73 -21.96
CA ALA A 24 -17.41 9.00 -22.90
C ALA A 24 -16.94 9.20 -24.34
N GLY A 25 -16.60 8.10 -25.02
CA GLY A 25 -16.11 8.11 -26.40
C GLY A 25 -14.59 8.28 -26.55
N ASP A 26 -13.84 8.50 -25.46
CA ASP A 26 -12.37 8.41 -25.42
C ASP A 26 -11.96 7.19 -24.57
N PRO A 27 -11.56 6.08 -25.21
CA PRO A 27 -11.20 4.87 -24.50
C PRO A 27 -9.97 4.99 -23.58
N ALA A 28 -9.01 5.86 -23.90
CA ALA A 28 -7.82 6.05 -23.08
C ALA A 28 -8.16 6.85 -21.81
N ALA A 29 -8.99 7.88 -21.96
CA ALA A 29 -9.55 8.61 -20.83
C ALA A 29 -10.46 7.72 -19.98
N GLU A 30 -11.26 6.85 -20.59
CA GLU A 30 -12.14 5.91 -19.88
C GLU A 30 -11.33 4.91 -19.05
N ALA A 31 -10.28 4.32 -19.61
CA ALA A 31 -9.40 3.41 -18.88
C ALA A 31 -8.74 4.11 -17.68
N THR A 32 -8.24 5.32 -17.88
CA THR A 32 -7.65 6.14 -16.81
C THR A 32 -8.66 6.42 -15.69
N ALA A 33 -9.88 6.82 -16.04
CA ALA A 33 -10.94 7.09 -15.07
C ALA A 33 -11.36 5.83 -14.30
N LEU A 34 -11.48 4.68 -14.98
CA LEU A 34 -11.76 3.39 -14.35
C LEU A 34 -10.65 2.97 -13.38
N HIS A 35 -9.39 3.15 -13.76
CA HIS A 35 -8.25 2.86 -12.90
C HIS A 35 -8.26 3.75 -11.63
N LEU A 36 -8.43 5.06 -11.78
CA LEU A 36 -8.53 5.96 -10.63
C LEU A 36 -9.73 5.62 -9.73
N LEU A 37 -10.87 5.25 -10.34
CA LEU A 37 -12.08 4.90 -9.60
C LEU A 37 -11.90 3.62 -8.79
N ARG A 38 -11.34 2.53 -9.35
CA ARG A 38 -11.10 1.30 -8.56
C ARG A 38 -10.17 1.58 -7.36
N CYS A 39 -9.16 2.42 -7.53
CA CYS A 39 -8.25 2.79 -6.45
C CYS A 39 -8.97 3.57 -5.35
N ALA A 40 -9.73 4.60 -5.71
CA ALA A 40 -10.49 5.41 -4.75
C ALA A 40 -11.59 4.61 -4.04
N LEU A 41 -12.24 3.67 -4.73
CA LEU A 41 -13.24 2.77 -4.13
C LEU A 41 -12.59 1.80 -3.14
N THR A 42 -11.43 1.22 -3.46
CA THR A 42 -10.68 0.40 -2.50
C THR A 42 -10.28 1.21 -1.28
N GLU A 43 -9.75 2.42 -1.50
CA GLU A 43 -9.32 3.32 -0.43
C GLU A 43 -10.46 3.68 0.54
N THR A 44 -11.68 3.83 0.01
CA THR A 44 -12.90 4.18 0.76
C THR A 44 -13.73 2.97 1.18
N VAL A 45 -13.18 1.75 1.10
CA VAL A 45 -13.80 0.51 1.57
C VAL A 45 -15.11 0.16 0.83
N GLN A 46 -15.23 0.55 -0.44
CA GLN A 46 -16.36 0.20 -1.31
C GLN A 46 -16.05 -1.07 -2.12
N ALA A 47 -15.92 -2.21 -1.42
CA ALA A 47 -15.35 -3.45 -1.97
C ALA A 47 -16.09 -4.00 -3.20
N ASP A 48 -17.42 -4.11 -3.15
CA ASP A 48 -18.21 -4.67 -4.26
C ASP A 48 -18.12 -3.81 -5.52
N GLU A 49 -18.20 -2.48 -5.36
CA GLU A 49 -18.08 -1.54 -6.47
C GLU A 49 -16.65 -1.52 -7.02
N ALA A 50 -15.64 -1.54 -6.14
CA ALA A 50 -14.23 -1.64 -6.55
C ALA A 50 -14.00 -2.88 -7.42
N ALA A 51 -14.54 -4.03 -7.00
CA ALA A 51 -14.45 -5.29 -7.77
C ALA A 51 -15.16 -5.18 -9.13
N ALA A 52 -16.34 -4.56 -9.18
CA ALA A 52 -17.06 -4.34 -10.44
C ALA A 52 -16.29 -3.42 -11.40
N VAL A 53 -15.74 -2.31 -10.89
CA VAL A 53 -14.93 -1.38 -11.69
C VAL A 53 -13.62 -2.01 -12.14
N SER A 54 -12.97 -2.82 -11.29
CA SER A 54 -11.79 -3.59 -11.68
C SER A 54 -12.09 -4.53 -12.86
N ARG A 55 -13.18 -5.31 -12.82
CA ARG A 55 -13.58 -6.17 -13.95
C ARG A 55 -13.79 -5.37 -15.23
N ARG A 56 -14.48 -4.22 -15.15
CA ARG A 56 -14.70 -3.35 -16.31
C ARG A 56 -13.38 -2.81 -16.89
N PHE A 57 -12.41 -2.45 -16.03
CA PHE A 57 -11.08 -2.05 -16.49
C PHE A 57 -10.38 -3.21 -17.22
N THR A 58 -10.33 -4.40 -16.63
CA THR A 58 -9.71 -5.59 -17.23
C THR A 58 -10.33 -5.89 -18.60
N GLU A 59 -11.66 -5.93 -18.69
CA GLU A 59 -12.35 -6.17 -19.96
C GLU A 59 -12.00 -5.12 -21.02
N LEU A 60 -11.91 -3.84 -20.64
CA LEU A 60 -11.51 -2.76 -21.55
C LEU A 60 -10.06 -2.95 -22.01
N ALA A 61 -9.13 -3.20 -21.08
CA ALA A 61 -7.72 -3.42 -21.38
C ALA A 61 -7.54 -4.62 -22.34
N THR A 62 -8.18 -5.75 -22.05
CA THR A 62 -8.14 -6.96 -22.90
C THR A 62 -8.74 -6.72 -24.28
N ARG A 63 -9.93 -6.11 -24.37
CA ARG A 63 -10.57 -5.83 -25.67
C ARG A 63 -9.73 -4.92 -26.56
N ARG A 64 -8.99 -3.98 -25.96
CA ARG A 64 -8.13 -3.04 -26.69
C ARG A 64 -6.79 -3.65 -27.09
N GLY A 65 -6.30 -4.62 -26.32
CA GLY A 65 -4.95 -5.18 -26.52
C GLY A 65 -3.85 -4.13 -26.31
N ASP A 66 -4.12 -3.10 -25.51
CA ASP A 66 -3.19 -2.01 -25.23
C ASP A 66 -2.20 -2.47 -24.15
N GLY A 67 -0.91 -2.52 -24.50
CA GLY A 67 0.14 -3.03 -23.62
C GLY A 67 0.26 -2.26 -22.30
N ASP A 68 0.08 -0.95 -22.31
CA ASP A 68 0.19 -0.12 -21.11
C ASP A 68 -0.99 -0.38 -20.17
N LEU A 69 -2.20 -0.54 -20.72
CA LEU A 69 -3.39 -0.87 -19.93
C LEU A 69 -3.32 -2.28 -19.35
N LEU A 70 -2.84 -3.25 -20.14
CA LEU A 70 -2.64 -4.63 -19.68
C LEU A 70 -1.58 -4.68 -18.57
N GLN A 71 -0.48 -3.94 -18.73
CA GLN A 71 0.57 -3.85 -17.72
C GLN A 71 0.04 -3.22 -16.43
N LEU A 72 -0.73 -2.14 -16.53
CA LEU A 72 -1.36 -1.51 -15.37
C LEU A 72 -2.36 -2.43 -14.67
N ASP A 73 -3.08 -3.27 -15.42
CA ASP A 73 -3.96 -4.28 -14.85
C ASP A 73 -3.20 -5.38 -14.11
N ALA A 74 -2.09 -5.83 -14.68
CA ALA A 74 -1.24 -6.85 -14.08
C ALA A 74 -0.62 -6.37 -12.76
N TRP A 75 -0.13 -5.12 -12.69
CA TRP A 75 0.39 -4.55 -11.44
C TRP A 75 -0.68 -4.43 -10.36
N TRP A 76 -1.87 -3.94 -10.71
CA TRP A 76 -3.00 -3.89 -9.77
C TRP A 76 -3.38 -5.29 -9.28
N SER A 77 -3.50 -6.25 -10.19
CA SER A 77 -3.87 -7.62 -9.88
C SER A 77 -2.84 -8.29 -8.97
N ALA A 78 -1.55 -8.07 -9.22
CA ALA A 78 -0.47 -8.54 -8.36
C ALA A 78 -0.54 -7.91 -6.96
N GLY A 79 -0.75 -6.60 -6.87
CA GLY A 79 -0.95 -5.90 -5.59
C GLY A 79 -2.15 -6.42 -4.79
N MET A 80 -3.25 -6.71 -5.47
CA MET A 80 -4.44 -7.30 -4.85
C MET A 80 -4.23 -8.77 -4.44
N ALA A 81 -3.48 -9.55 -5.21
CA ALA A 81 -3.10 -10.91 -4.86
C ALA A 81 -2.24 -10.92 -3.58
N LEU A 82 -1.24 -10.05 -3.48
CA LEU A 82 -0.45 -9.86 -2.25
C LEU A 82 -1.33 -9.50 -1.06
N ALA A 83 -2.23 -8.54 -1.23
CA ALA A 83 -3.12 -8.10 -0.16
C ALA A 83 -4.02 -9.24 0.33
N ARG A 84 -4.39 -10.19 -0.54
CA ARG A 84 -5.12 -11.41 -0.21
C ARG A 84 -4.25 -12.56 0.30
N GLY A 85 -2.93 -12.40 0.33
CA GLY A 85 -1.98 -13.41 0.80
C GLY A 85 -1.53 -14.41 -0.27
N ASP A 86 -1.85 -14.17 -1.55
CA ASP A 86 -1.42 -15.02 -2.66
C ASP A 86 -0.13 -14.48 -3.29
N ALA A 87 0.99 -14.74 -2.60
CA ALA A 87 2.30 -14.30 -3.06
C ALA A 87 2.80 -15.05 -4.32
N VAL A 88 2.28 -16.26 -4.57
CA VAL A 88 2.65 -17.04 -5.77
C VAL A 88 2.01 -16.41 -7.00
N GLU A 89 0.70 -16.15 -6.96
CA GLU A 89 -0.02 -15.48 -8.05
C GLU A 89 0.54 -14.07 -8.28
N ALA A 90 0.81 -13.32 -7.21
CA ALA A 90 1.39 -11.99 -7.33
C ALA A 90 2.74 -11.98 -8.06
N ARG A 91 3.63 -12.93 -7.72
CA ARG A 91 4.93 -13.08 -8.40
C ARG A 91 4.75 -13.50 -9.85
N TRP A 92 3.84 -14.42 -10.13
CA TRP A 92 3.54 -14.85 -11.50
C TRP A 92 3.02 -13.70 -12.38
N LEU A 93 2.06 -12.92 -11.87
CA LEU A 93 1.52 -11.73 -12.54
C LEU A 93 2.60 -10.67 -12.78
N ALA A 94 3.45 -10.43 -11.78
CA ALA A 94 4.55 -9.49 -11.88
C ALA A 94 5.59 -9.94 -12.93
N ASP A 95 5.94 -11.22 -12.96
CA ASP A 95 6.87 -11.76 -13.96
C ASP A 95 6.27 -11.72 -15.37
N ALA A 96 4.96 -11.98 -15.52
CA ALA A 96 4.25 -11.80 -16.78
C ALA A 96 4.28 -10.33 -17.24
N ALA A 97 3.97 -9.39 -16.35
CA ALA A 97 4.00 -7.95 -16.62
C ALA A 97 5.39 -7.48 -17.07
N VAL A 98 6.47 -8.03 -16.51
CA VAL A 98 7.85 -7.71 -16.94
C VAL A 98 8.17 -8.28 -18.32
N ARG A 99 7.77 -9.53 -18.60
CA ARG A 99 8.02 -10.17 -19.91
C ARG A 99 7.29 -9.48 -21.06
N GLU A 100 6.10 -8.99 -20.78
CA GLU A 100 5.19 -8.39 -21.77
C GLU A 100 5.38 -6.88 -21.91
N ALA A 101 6.11 -6.24 -20.98
CA ALA A 101 6.39 -4.81 -21.03
C ALA A 101 7.29 -4.46 -22.23
N PRO A 102 6.82 -3.62 -23.17
CA PRO A 102 7.73 -3.02 -24.13
C PRO A 102 8.54 -1.95 -23.38
N THR A 103 9.73 -2.31 -22.89
CA THR A 103 10.65 -1.33 -22.28
C THR A 103 11.22 -0.43 -23.38
N THR A 104 10.45 0.58 -23.78
CA THR A 104 10.77 1.50 -24.87
C THR A 104 11.72 2.63 -24.46
N SER A 105 12.01 2.76 -23.16
CA SER A 105 12.93 3.76 -22.61
C SER A 105 13.58 3.30 -21.29
N PRO A 106 14.72 3.88 -20.88
CA PRO A 106 15.32 3.63 -19.57
C PRO A 106 14.38 3.92 -18.40
N ALA A 107 13.58 4.99 -18.49
CA ALA A 107 12.61 5.34 -17.44
C ALA A 107 11.49 4.28 -17.30
N ALA A 108 11.01 3.72 -18.41
CA ALA A 108 10.03 2.62 -18.38
C ALA A 108 10.63 1.33 -17.79
N ALA A 109 11.91 1.08 -18.03
CA ALA A 109 12.65 -0.03 -17.42
C ALA A 109 12.79 0.15 -15.90
N ASP A 110 13.08 1.36 -15.42
CA ASP A 110 13.14 1.66 -13.99
C ASP A 110 11.79 1.49 -13.29
N VAL A 111 10.68 1.98 -13.88
CA VAL A 111 9.33 1.78 -13.34
C VAL A 111 8.97 0.30 -13.25
N THR A 112 9.31 -0.48 -14.27
CA THR A 112 9.08 -1.92 -14.31
C THR A 112 9.90 -2.63 -13.21
N ARG A 113 11.17 -2.28 -13.06
CA ARG A 113 12.06 -2.80 -12.01
C ARG A 113 11.53 -2.46 -10.61
N MET A 114 11.19 -1.20 -10.37
CA MET A 114 10.63 -0.73 -9.10
C MET A 114 9.32 -1.46 -8.77
N SER A 115 8.44 -1.66 -9.75
CA SER A 115 7.17 -2.34 -9.54
C SER A 115 7.39 -3.80 -9.16
N ARG A 116 8.29 -4.52 -9.85
CA ARG A 116 8.63 -5.90 -9.50
C ARG A 116 9.25 -6.04 -8.11
N GLN A 117 10.13 -5.11 -7.74
CA GLN A 117 10.75 -5.08 -6.41
C GLN A 117 9.75 -4.70 -5.32
N THR A 118 8.80 -3.82 -5.62
CA THR A 118 7.68 -3.52 -4.72
C THR A 118 6.91 -4.79 -4.40
N ILE A 119 6.53 -5.58 -5.42
CA ILE A 119 5.83 -6.86 -5.24
C ILE A 119 6.64 -7.82 -4.35
N GLU A 120 7.94 -7.98 -4.62
CA GLU A 120 8.78 -8.86 -3.80
C GLU A 120 8.94 -8.35 -2.36
N GLY A 121 9.08 -7.04 -2.18
CA GLY A 121 9.19 -6.42 -0.87
C GLY A 121 7.95 -6.63 -0.01
N ILE A 122 6.75 -6.50 -0.58
CA ILE A 122 5.49 -6.74 0.14
C ILE A 122 5.29 -8.23 0.45
N ALA A 123 5.59 -9.11 -0.51
CA ALA A 123 5.56 -10.55 -0.25
C ALA A 123 6.49 -10.90 0.93
N ALA A 124 7.72 -10.37 0.91
CA ALA A 124 8.68 -10.57 1.98
C ALA A 124 8.24 -9.95 3.32
N TRP A 125 7.52 -8.82 3.29
CA TRP A 125 6.93 -8.20 4.47
C TRP A 125 5.90 -9.10 5.13
N HIS A 126 4.96 -9.63 4.36
CA HIS A 126 3.94 -10.57 4.82
C HIS A 126 4.55 -11.90 5.30
N GLU A 127 5.56 -12.41 4.58
CA GLU A 127 6.26 -13.66 4.88
C GLU A 127 7.34 -13.55 5.99
N ARG A 128 7.43 -12.40 6.68
CA ARG A 128 8.39 -12.15 7.79
C ARG A 128 9.87 -12.30 7.42
N ARG A 129 10.24 -11.94 6.19
CA ARG A 129 11.56 -12.22 5.58
C ARG A 129 12.23 -11.01 4.94
N MET A 130 11.78 -9.78 5.20
CA MET A 130 12.39 -8.56 4.66
C MET A 130 13.89 -8.43 5.00
N GLY A 131 14.33 -9.02 6.11
CA GLY A 131 15.74 -9.03 6.49
C GLY A 131 16.69 -9.62 5.45
N SER A 132 16.20 -10.49 4.55
CA SER A 132 17.00 -11.04 3.45
C SER A 132 17.12 -10.11 2.25
N LEU A 133 16.27 -9.07 2.16
CA LEU A 133 16.24 -8.11 1.05
C LEU A 133 17.04 -6.82 1.35
N VAL A 134 17.70 -6.75 2.50
CA VAL A 134 18.44 -5.54 2.93
C VAL A 134 19.46 -5.08 1.89
N PRO A 135 20.31 -5.95 1.29
CA PRO A 135 21.27 -5.51 0.27
C PRO A 135 20.58 -4.83 -0.93
N GLU A 136 19.50 -5.41 -1.43
CA GLU A 136 18.74 -4.88 -2.56
C GLU A 136 18.04 -3.56 -2.21
N ILE A 137 17.46 -3.45 -1.01
CA ILE A 137 16.79 -2.22 -0.57
C ILE A 137 17.79 -1.08 -0.39
N VAL A 138 19.01 -1.36 0.09
CA VAL A 138 20.09 -0.36 0.20
C VAL A 138 20.47 0.18 -1.16
N ASP A 139 20.62 -0.69 -2.17
CA ASP A 139 20.90 -0.28 -3.55
C ASP A 139 19.79 0.63 -4.09
N LEU A 140 18.52 0.28 -3.86
CA LEU A 140 17.37 1.08 -4.31
C LEU A 140 17.27 2.44 -3.63
N ALA A 141 17.54 2.49 -2.32
CA ALA A 141 17.57 3.74 -1.58
C ALA A 141 18.69 4.68 -2.04
N ALA A 142 19.81 4.14 -2.55
CA ALA A 142 20.94 4.91 -3.06
C ALA A 142 20.77 5.34 -4.51
N THR A 143 20.18 4.49 -5.36
CA THR A 143 20.19 4.67 -6.82
C THR A 143 18.86 5.11 -7.41
N VAL A 144 17.73 4.92 -6.71
CA VAL A 144 16.39 5.15 -7.24
C VAL A 144 15.66 6.27 -6.51
N ASP A 145 15.30 6.07 -5.24
CA ASP A 145 14.53 7.05 -4.47
C ASP A 145 14.83 6.86 -2.96
N ALA A 146 15.13 7.94 -2.25
CA ALA A 146 15.43 7.89 -0.82
C ALA A 146 14.23 7.45 0.05
N SER A 147 13.01 7.44 -0.49
CA SER A 147 11.82 6.90 0.18
C SER A 147 11.90 5.39 0.47
N TRP A 148 12.81 4.66 -0.20
CA TRP A 148 13.12 3.26 0.15
C TRP A 148 13.75 3.11 1.54
N LEU A 149 14.22 4.19 2.17
CA LEU A 149 14.65 4.17 3.58
C LEU A 149 13.53 3.72 4.53
N ALA A 150 12.26 3.99 4.19
CA ALA A 150 11.11 3.49 4.95
C ALA A 150 11.06 1.96 4.99
N ILE A 151 11.30 1.34 3.82
CA ILE A 151 11.33 -0.11 3.66
C ILE A 151 12.56 -0.72 4.33
N LEU A 152 13.70 -0.01 4.28
CA LEU A 152 14.94 -0.42 4.94
C LEU A 152 14.80 -0.44 6.47
N ALA A 153 14.17 0.59 7.05
CA ALA A 153 13.89 0.65 8.49
C ALA A 153 13.04 -0.55 8.94
N LEU A 154 11.96 -0.83 8.20
CA LEU A 154 11.08 -1.96 8.46
C LEU A 154 11.81 -3.31 8.29
N ALA A 155 12.67 -3.44 7.27
CA ALA A 155 13.47 -4.65 7.05
C ALA A 155 14.42 -4.94 8.23
N HIS A 156 15.06 -3.89 8.77
CA HIS A 156 15.88 -4.02 9.96
C HIS A 156 15.04 -4.35 11.20
N ALA A 157 13.91 -3.68 11.40
CA ALA A 157 13.02 -3.92 12.53
C ALA A 157 12.50 -5.36 12.56
N GLN A 158 11.99 -5.87 11.44
CA GLN A 158 11.51 -7.25 11.30
C GLN A 158 12.63 -8.29 11.51
N ALA A 159 13.87 -7.94 11.18
CA ALA A 159 15.04 -8.77 11.43
C ALA A 159 15.60 -8.67 12.86
N GLY A 160 14.93 -7.96 13.77
CA GLY A 160 15.40 -7.76 15.15
C GLY A 160 16.63 -6.83 15.27
N ARG A 161 16.98 -6.10 14.21
CA ARG A 161 18.14 -5.20 14.12
C ARG A 161 17.76 -3.80 14.57
N ARG A 162 17.46 -3.65 15.87
CA ARG A 162 16.89 -2.42 16.47
C ARG A 162 17.72 -1.17 16.21
N GLU A 163 19.02 -1.20 16.50
CA GLU A 163 19.90 -0.04 16.36
C GLU A 163 19.98 0.42 14.90
N GLN A 164 20.06 -0.53 13.96
CA GLN A 164 20.06 -0.23 12.53
C GLN A 164 18.74 0.34 12.06
N ALA A 165 17.61 -0.20 12.53
CA ALA A 165 16.28 0.33 12.23
C ALA A 165 16.15 1.79 12.71
N GLN A 166 16.55 2.08 13.95
CA GLN A 166 16.49 3.43 14.53
C GLN A 166 17.36 4.42 13.76
N ALA A 167 18.61 4.06 13.43
CA ALA A 167 19.48 4.91 12.63
C ALA A 167 18.91 5.24 11.24
N VAL A 168 18.24 4.28 10.60
CA VAL A 168 17.57 4.50 9.31
C VAL A 168 16.34 5.39 9.46
N VAL A 169 15.54 5.20 10.52
CA VAL A 169 14.39 6.07 10.83
C VAL A 169 14.85 7.51 11.05
N GLU A 170 15.88 7.75 11.85
CA GLU A 170 16.43 9.08 12.09
C GLU A 170 16.83 9.77 10.78
N ARG A 171 17.54 9.06 9.91
CA ARG A 171 17.90 9.57 8.58
C ARG A 171 16.66 9.83 7.72
N TRP A 172 15.71 8.93 7.70
CA TRP A 172 14.50 9.07 6.90
C TRP A 172 13.66 10.28 7.32
N LEU A 173 13.50 10.52 8.62
CA LEU A 173 12.73 11.65 9.13
C LEU A 173 13.34 13.03 8.78
N THR A 174 14.59 13.08 8.32
CA THR A 174 15.17 14.32 7.75
C THR A 174 14.66 14.65 6.34
N LEU A 175 13.97 13.72 5.69
CA LEU A 175 13.43 13.90 4.35
C LEU A 175 12.03 14.52 4.41
N PRO A 176 11.71 15.52 3.56
CA PRO A 176 10.40 16.14 3.55
C PRO A 176 9.31 15.15 3.14
N ALA A 177 8.29 15.04 3.99
CA ALA A 177 7.06 14.29 3.76
C ALA A 177 5.95 15.25 3.34
N HIS A 178 5.56 15.26 2.05
CA HIS A 178 4.49 16.16 1.58
C HIS A 178 3.49 15.46 0.66
N GLY A 179 2.20 15.82 0.82
CA GLY A 179 1.11 15.41 -0.07
C GLY A 179 0.78 13.92 0.00
N ALA A 180 0.52 13.30 -1.15
CA ALA A 180 -0.01 11.94 -1.27
C ALA A 180 0.90 10.82 -0.72
N ARG A 181 2.16 11.12 -0.36
CA ARG A 181 3.09 10.14 0.22
C ARG A 181 2.97 10.03 1.73
N GLU A 182 2.37 11.01 2.39
CA GLU A 182 2.32 11.08 3.86
C GLU A 182 1.65 9.85 4.52
N PRO A 183 0.50 9.33 4.04
CA PRO A 183 -0.13 8.15 4.65
C PRO A 183 0.72 6.89 4.54
N VAL A 184 1.39 6.70 3.39
CA VAL A 184 2.31 5.58 3.15
C VAL A 184 3.46 5.63 4.15
N GLN A 185 4.03 6.81 4.36
CA GLN A 185 5.12 6.98 5.32
C GLN A 185 4.64 6.73 6.76
N THR A 186 3.49 7.28 7.14
CA THR A 186 2.92 7.11 8.48
C THR A 186 2.65 5.64 8.80
N VAL A 187 2.08 4.85 7.87
CA VAL A 187 1.82 3.43 8.15
C VAL A 187 3.09 2.58 8.20
N LEU A 188 4.11 2.90 7.39
CA LEU A 188 5.41 2.23 7.44
C LEU A 188 6.18 2.58 8.73
N LEU A 189 6.10 3.83 9.21
CA LEU A 189 6.62 4.22 10.53
C LEU A 189 5.87 3.50 11.65
N ALA A 190 4.54 3.45 11.58
CA ALA A 190 3.73 2.77 12.57
C ALA A 190 4.10 1.29 12.66
N ASP A 191 4.27 0.62 11.51
CA ASP A 191 4.68 -0.78 11.52
C ASP A 191 6.09 -0.98 12.07
N THR A 192 7.03 -0.12 11.67
CA THR A 192 8.39 -0.13 12.24
C THR A 192 8.36 0.04 13.76
N ALA A 193 7.55 0.97 14.27
CA ALA A 193 7.39 1.18 15.71
C ALA A 193 6.79 -0.05 16.41
N LEU A 194 5.82 -0.72 15.79
CA LEU A 194 5.19 -1.93 16.33
C LEU A 194 6.16 -3.12 16.38
N GLU A 195 6.96 -3.32 15.32
CA GLU A 195 8.02 -4.33 15.27
C GLU A 195 9.08 -4.10 16.35
N LEU A 196 9.48 -2.86 16.56
CA LEU A 196 10.46 -2.48 17.58
C LEU A 196 9.87 -2.43 18.99
N GLY A 197 8.54 -2.36 19.14
CA GLY A 197 7.90 -2.00 20.41
C GLY A 197 8.28 -0.58 20.88
N ASP A 198 8.57 0.32 19.95
CA ASP A 198 9.08 1.67 20.21
C ASP A 198 7.93 2.66 20.43
N ARG A 199 7.66 2.98 21.70
CA ARG A 199 6.57 3.88 22.09
C ARG A 199 6.83 5.33 21.70
N ASP A 200 8.09 5.76 21.72
CA ASP A 200 8.47 7.14 21.42
C ASP A 200 8.36 7.40 19.91
N LEU A 201 8.69 6.40 19.09
CA LEU A 201 8.43 6.46 17.65
C LEU A 201 6.93 6.40 17.32
N ALA A 202 6.14 5.64 18.08
CA ALA A 202 4.72 5.45 17.80
C ALA A 202 3.83 6.65 18.19
N ALA A 203 4.13 7.30 19.32
CA ALA A 203 3.27 8.35 19.90
C ALA A 203 2.97 9.53 18.95
N PRO A 204 3.95 10.09 18.21
CA PRO A 204 3.71 11.21 17.30
C PRO A 204 2.84 10.87 16.08
N LEU A 205 2.70 9.59 15.74
CA LEU A 205 1.97 9.14 14.55
C LEU A 205 0.44 9.13 14.77
N LEU A 206 0.01 9.04 16.03
CA LEU A 206 -1.39 8.82 16.37
C LEU A 206 -2.34 9.92 15.83
N PRO A 207 -2.03 11.23 15.94
CA PRO A 207 -2.90 12.28 15.39
C PRO A 207 -3.12 12.15 13.88
N ALA A 208 -2.08 11.75 13.12
CA ALA A 208 -2.20 11.54 11.68
C ALA A 208 -3.07 10.31 11.37
N LEU A 209 -2.84 9.18 12.06
CA LEU A 209 -3.63 7.95 11.93
C LEU A 209 -5.11 8.15 12.29
N GLU A 210 -5.42 9.01 13.27
CA GLU A 210 -6.78 9.43 13.59
C GLU A 210 -7.39 10.25 12.44
N GLY A 211 -6.62 11.16 11.85
CA GLY A 211 -7.04 12.02 10.75
C GLY A 211 -7.40 11.29 9.44
N TYR A 212 -6.89 10.07 9.23
CA TYR A 212 -7.20 9.28 8.02
C TYR A 212 -8.56 8.56 8.09
N GLY A 213 -9.17 8.41 9.28
CA GLY A 213 -10.41 7.67 9.46
C GLY A 213 -10.29 6.18 9.09
N ASP A 214 -11.32 5.63 8.45
CA ASP A 214 -11.45 4.18 8.15
C ASP A 214 -10.97 3.80 6.75
N THR A 215 -10.02 4.55 6.19
CA THR A 215 -9.49 4.29 4.84
C THR A 215 -8.58 3.06 4.78
N VAL A 216 -8.39 2.54 3.58
CA VAL A 216 -7.29 1.63 3.22
C VAL A 216 -6.16 2.44 2.59
N VAL A 217 -4.93 2.27 3.07
CA VAL A 217 -3.78 2.93 2.46
C VAL A 217 -3.37 2.17 1.21
N VAL A 218 -3.41 2.86 0.07
CA VAL A 218 -3.02 2.33 -1.24
C VAL A 218 -1.74 3.05 -1.67
N LEU A 219 -0.70 2.28 -2.01
CA LEU A 219 0.59 2.78 -2.45
C LEU A 219 0.52 3.16 -3.94
N TRP A 220 0.99 4.38 -4.26
CA TRP A 220 1.03 4.96 -5.61
C TRP A 220 -0.36 5.08 -6.26
N ALA A 221 -0.42 5.34 -7.58
CA ALA A 221 -1.67 5.23 -8.35
C ALA A 221 -2.11 3.75 -8.41
N GLY A 222 -2.49 3.19 -7.25
CA GLY A 222 -3.01 1.84 -7.09
C GLY A 222 -2.18 0.73 -7.71
N THR A 223 -0.96 0.52 -7.23
CA THR A 223 -0.21 -0.71 -7.57
C THR A 223 -0.14 -1.68 -6.40
N THR A 224 -0.47 -1.24 -5.17
CA THR A 224 -0.36 -2.07 -3.96
C THR A 224 -1.25 -1.55 -2.84
N VAL A 225 -1.72 -2.45 -1.98
CA VAL A 225 -2.42 -2.12 -0.73
C VAL A 225 -1.47 -2.30 0.46
N LEU A 226 -1.42 -1.29 1.34
CA LEU A 226 -0.68 -1.33 2.61
C LEU A 226 -1.59 -1.62 3.82
N GLY A 227 -2.87 -1.89 3.58
CA GLY A 227 -3.82 -2.34 4.60
C GLY A 227 -4.67 -1.20 5.19
N PRO A 228 -5.62 -1.56 6.07
CA PRO A 228 -6.53 -0.60 6.69
C PRO A 228 -5.81 0.28 7.71
N THR A 229 -6.11 1.59 7.74
CA THR A 229 -5.58 2.51 8.75
C THR A 229 -5.88 2.03 10.17
N ALA A 230 -7.05 1.43 10.39
CA ALA A 230 -7.48 0.90 11.68
C ALA A 230 -6.50 -0.15 12.26
N LEU A 231 -5.79 -0.91 11.41
CA LEU A 231 -4.75 -1.86 11.86
C LEU A 231 -3.64 -1.10 12.58
N TYR A 232 -3.13 -0.04 11.95
CA TYR A 232 -2.02 0.75 12.46
C TYR A 232 -2.44 1.58 13.67
N ARG A 233 -3.62 2.23 13.60
CA ARG A 233 -4.18 3.00 14.72
C ARG A 233 -4.40 2.12 15.94
N GLY A 234 -5.03 0.96 15.77
CA GLY A 234 -5.24 -0.01 16.84
C GLY A 234 -3.95 -0.57 17.43
N GLY A 235 -2.96 -0.89 16.58
CA GLY A 235 -1.63 -1.31 17.01
C GLY A 235 -0.93 -0.23 17.84
N VAL A 236 -0.89 1.01 17.36
CA VAL A 236 -0.26 2.15 18.05
C VAL A 236 -0.96 2.42 19.38
N LEU A 237 -2.29 2.45 19.42
CA LEU A 237 -3.04 2.60 20.68
C LEU A 237 -2.68 1.50 21.68
N GLY A 238 -2.63 0.24 21.22
CA GLY A 238 -2.26 -0.90 22.05
C GLY A 238 -0.84 -0.81 22.59
N LEU A 239 0.14 -0.47 21.74
CA LEU A 239 1.53 -0.27 22.13
C LEU A 239 1.69 0.85 23.19
N LEU A 240 0.89 1.91 23.07
CA LEU A 240 0.88 3.03 24.00
C LEU A 240 0.04 2.76 25.26
N GLY A 241 -0.68 1.65 25.34
CA GLY A 241 -1.59 1.34 26.46
C GLY A 241 -2.78 2.29 26.53
N ARG A 242 -3.24 2.80 25.39
CA ARG A 242 -4.38 3.72 25.28
C ARG A 242 -5.67 2.94 25.04
N PRO A 243 -6.82 3.43 25.56
CA PRO A 243 -8.11 2.79 25.30
C PRO A 243 -8.45 2.84 23.80
N GLY A 244 -9.35 1.96 23.38
CA GLY A 244 -9.84 1.91 21.98
C GLY A 244 -9.04 1.01 21.04
N ALA A 245 -7.86 0.53 21.43
CA ALA A 245 -7.03 -0.36 20.62
C ALA A 245 -7.80 -1.58 20.09
N GLU A 246 -8.59 -2.24 20.96
CA GLU A 246 -9.34 -3.44 20.58
C GLU A 246 -10.45 -3.14 19.56
N ALA A 247 -11.14 -1.99 19.69
CA ALA A 247 -12.19 -1.58 18.76
C ALA A 247 -11.62 -1.31 17.36
N GLU A 248 -10.47 -0.63 17.29
CA GLU A 248 -9.76 -0.35 16.04
C GLU A 248 -9.26 -1.62 15.35
N LEU A 249 -8.69 -2.56 16.11
CA LEU A 249 -8.23 -3.82 15.53
C LEU A 249 -9.39 -4.69 15.05
N ARG A 250 -10.56 -4.65 15.70
CA ARG A 250 -11.78 -5.28 15.18
C ARG A 250 -12.25 -4.60 13.89
N ARG A 251 -12.22 -3.27 13.84
CA ARG A 251 -12.54 -2.52 12.62
C ARG A 251 -11.61 -2.90 11.47
N ALA A 252 -10.31 -3.09 11.74
CA ALA A 252 -9.37 -3.59 10.76
C ALA A 252 -9.76 -4.96 10.21
N LEU A 253 -10.25 -5.88 11.06
CA LEU A 253 -10.74 -7.19 10.63
C LEU A 253 -11.96 -7.08 9.71
N GLU A 254 -12.94 -6.23 10.05
CA GLU A 254 -14.12 -5.99 9.19
C GLU A 254 -13.72 -5.51 7.80
N VAL A 255 -12.79 -4.55 7.72
CA VAL A 255 -12.27 -4.06 6.43
C VAL A 255 -11.52 -5.17 5.70
N CYS A 256 -10.72 -5.97 6.39
CA CYS A 256 -10.00 -7.08 5.76
C CYS A 256 -10.95 -8.14 5.22
N ASP A 257 -12.01 -8.48 5.96
CA ASP A 257 -13.00 -9.46 5.53
C ASP A 257 -13.75 -9.00 4.27
N ALA A 258 -14.05 -7.71 4.14
CA ALA A 258 -14.70 -7.14 2.96
C ALA A 258 -13.88 -7.32 1.66
N PHE A 259 -12.55 -7.32 1.74
CA PHE A 259 -11.67 -7.47 0.58
C PHE A 259 -10.94 -8.82 0.50
N GLY A 260 -11.04 -9.65 1.55
CA GLY A 260 -10.24 -10.85 1.72
C GLY A 260 -8.76 -10.58 2.03
N PHE A 261 -8.44 -9.47 2.70
CA PHE A 261 -7.06 -9.05 2.97
C PHE A 261 -6.36 -9.88 4.08
N ALA A 262 -6.04 -11.14 3.79
CA ALA A 262 -5.63 -12.13 4.77
C ALA A 262 -4.38 -11.76 5.61
N PRO A 263 -3.25 -11.31 5.04
CA PRO A 263 -2.05 -10.99 5.83
C PRO A 263 -2.30 -9.85 6.82
N PHE A 264 -3.13 -8.88 6.45
CA PHE A 264 -3.50 -7.76 7.33
C PHE A 264 -4.48 -8.22 8.43
N ALA A 265 -5.40 -9.13 8.11
CA ALA A 265 -6.28 -9.75 9.11
C ALA A 265 -5.47 -10.55 10.15
N ASP A 266 -4.47 -11.33 9.72
CA ASP A 266 -3.61 -12.11 10.61
C ASP A 266 -2.80 -11.21 11.55
N ARG A 267 -2.28 -10.09 11.04
CA ARG A 267 -1.63 -9.06 11.86
C ARG A 267 -2.59 -8.45 12.88
N ALA A 268 -3.81 -8.09 12.46
CA ALA A 268 -4.82 -7.57 13.38
C ALA A 268 -5.18 -8.57 14.49
N ARG A 269 -5.33 -9.87 14.16
CA ARG A 269 -5.57 -10.95 15.13
C ARG A 269 -4.41 -11.11 16.10
N ALA A 270 -3.17 -11.06 15.60
CA ALA A 270 -1.98 -11.14 16.44
C ALA A 270 -1.89 -9.98 17.43
N LEU A 271 -2.17 -8.75 16.98
CA LEU A 271 -2.21 -7.57 17.84
C LEU A 271 -3.35 -7.64 18.87
N LEU A 272 -4.53 -8.14 18.49
CA LEU A 272 -5.64 -8.39 19.42
C LEU A 272 -5.25 -9.39 20.51
N GLY A 273 -4.53 -10.46 20.16
CA GLY A 273 -4.02 -11.42 21.12
C GLY A 273 -2.98 -10.82 22.08
N ARG A 274 -2.24 -9.79 21.64
CA ARG A 274 -1.20 -9.11 22.43
C ARG A 274 -1.74 -8.05 23.38
N TYR A 275 -2.81 -7.34 23.01
CA TYR A 275 -3.33 -6.18 23.74
C TYR A 275 -4.69 -6.42 24.42
N ARG A 276 -5.12 -7.68 24.51
CA ARG A 276 -6.27 -8.12 25.31
C ARG A 276 -5.96 -8.20 26.80
#